data_AF-A0A1R1SIW9-F1
#
_entry.id   AF-A0A1R1SIW9-F1
#
_cell.length_a   1.000
_cell.length_b   1.000
_cell.length_c   1.000
_cell.angle_alpha   90.00
_cell.angle_beta   90.00
_cell.angle_gamma   90.00
#
_symmetry.space_group_name_H-M   'P 1'
#
loop_
_entity.id
_entity.type
_entity.pdbx_description
1 polymer ?
#
loop_
_entity_poly.entity_id
_entity_poly.type
_entity_poly.pdbx_seq_one_letter_code
_entity_poly.pdbx_strand_id
1 'polypeptide(L)' 'MTTRDPAEEAAWLAAIKHAAGCQACKTPGAVCSQGEQLLRAYEAATRQARKEEDGG' A
#
# COMPACT_ATOMS: atom_id res chain seq x y z
N MET A 1 15.12 7.03 -13.41
CA MET A 1 14.05 7.21 -12.40
C MET A 1 12.98 6.21 -12.74
N THR A 2 12.83 5.13 -11.97
CA THR A 2 11.72 4.21 -12.18
C THR A 2 10.46 4.95 -11.76
N THR A 3 9.63 5.32 -12.73
CA THR A 3 8.30 5.89 -12.46
C THR A 3 7.50 4.80 -11.77
N ARG A 4 7.19 4.99 -10.49
CA ARG A 4 6.26 4.11 -9.78
C ARG A 4 4.90 4.17 -10.45
N ASP A 5 4.24 3.03 -10.49
CA ASP A 5 2.89 2.94 -11.00
C ASP A 5 1.97 3.92 -10.24
N PRO A 6 1.17 4.75 -10.92
CA PRO A 6 0.27 5.69 -10.25
C PRO A 6 -0.69 5.00 -9.28
N ALA A 7 -1.07 3.75 -9.59
CA ALA A 7 -1.89 2.91 -8.73
C ALA A 7 -1.15 2.47 -7.46
N GLU A 8 0.15 2.14 -7.56
CA GLU A 8 1.00 1.84 -6.41
C GLU A 8 1.13 3.06 -5.50
N GLU A 9 1.44 4.22 -6.07
CA GLU A 9 1.61 5.46 -5.31
C GLU A 9 0.31 5.87 -4.58
N ALA A 10 -0.83 5.80 -5.27
CA ALA A 10 -2.13 6.09 -4.70
C ALA A 10 -2.49 5.15 -3.54
N ALA A 11 -2.26 3.84 -3.71
CA ALA A 11 -2.51 2.85 -2.66
C ALA A 11 -1.59 3.06 -1.45
N TRP A 12 -0.31 3.36 -1.69
CA TRP A 12 0.66 3.66 -0.63
C TRP A 12 0.28 4.91 0.16
N LEU A 13 -0.07 5.99 -0.54
CA LEU A 13 -0.50 7.25 0.10
C LEU A 13 -1.77 7.05 0.93
N ALA A 14 -2.72 6.23 0.46
CA ALA A 14 -3.93 5.89 1.21
C ALA A 14 -3.60 5.14 2.51
N ALA A 15 -2.69 4.17 2.46
CA ALA A 15 -2.22 3.43 3.65
C ALA A 15 -1.57 4.37 4.68
N ILE A 16 -0.69 5.28 4.25
CA ILE A 16 -0.04 6.26 5.13
C ILE A 16 -1.06 7.20 5.77
N LYS A 17 -1.97 7.76 4.97
CA LYS A 17 -3.02 8.67 5.47
C LYS A 17 -3.89 7.98 6.52
N HIS A 18 -4.25 6.71 6.28
CA HIS A 18 -5.00 5.92 7.25
C HIS A 18 -4.22 5.71 8.55
N ALA A 19 -2.96 5.28 8.48
CA ALA A 19 -2.12 5.07 9.66
C ALA A 19 -1.91 6.35 10.49
N ALA A 20 -1.84 7.51 9.82
CA ALA A 20 -1.74 8.81 10.50
C ALA A 20 -3.00 9.16 11.31
N GLY A 21 -4.18 8.69 10.89
CA GLY A 21 -5.47 8.94 11.55
C GLY A 21 -5.96 7.83 12.49
N CYS A 22 -5.50 6.59 12.31
CA CYS A 22 -6.06 5.42 12.97
C CYS A 22 -5.34 5.08 14.28
N GLN A 23 -6.04 5.16 15.41
CA GLN A 23 -5.50 4.80 16.73
C GLN A 23 -5.07 3.33 16.80
N ALA A 24 -5.80 2.43 16.13
CA ALA A 24 -5.44 1.01 16.07
C ALA A 24 -4.08 0.81 15.38
N CYS A 25 -3.83 1.49 14.25
CA CYS A 25 -2.54 1.42 13.57
C CYS A 25 -1.38 2.04 14.38
N LYS A 26 -1.67 2.97 15.29
CA LYS A 26 -0.69 3.56 16.21
C LYS A 26 -0.41 2.69 17.44
N THR A 27 -1.27 1.71 17.72
CA THR A 27 -1.15 0.87 18.91
C THR A 27 -0.36 -0.38 18.57
N PRO A 28 0.81 -0.61 19.17
CA PRO A 28 1.57 -1.84 18.94
C PRO A 28 0.73 -3.08 19.30
N GLY A 29 0.66 -4.04 18.39
CA GLY A 29 -0.11 -5.27 18.58
C GLY A 29 -1.61 -5.17 18.30
N ALA A 30 -2.15 -3.99 18.00
CA ALA A 30 -3.52 -3.86 17.52
C ALA A 30 -3.59 -4.15 16.02
N VAL A 31 -4.59 -4.92 15.62
CA VAL A 31 -4.86 -5.23 14.21
C VAL A 31 -5.94 -4.29 13.70
N CYS A 32 -5.69 -3.66 12.55
CA CYS A 32 -6.66 -2.82 11.86
C CYS A 32 -7.03 -3.44 10.52
N SER A 33 -8.25 -3.95 10.40
CA SER A 33 -8.72 -4.60 9.16
C SER A 33 -8.71 -3.66 7.95
N GLN A 34 -8.94 -2.36 8.17
CA GLN A 34 -8.88 -1.36 7.10
C GLN A 34 -7.43 -1.08 6.68
N GLY A 35 -6.50 -1.00 7.64
CA GLY A 35 -5.06 -0.91 7.36
C GLY A 35 -4.53 -2.12 6.60
N GLU A 36 -4.94 -3.33 6.98
CA GLU A 36 -4.60 -4.56 6.25
C GLU A 36 -5.12 -4.55 4.81
N GLN A 37 -6.34 -4.06 4.58
CA GLN A 37 -6.91 -3.97 3.23
C GLN A 37 -6.12 -2.99 2.36
N LEU A 38 -5.69 -1.86 2.92
CA LEU A 38 -4.86 -0.87 2.23
C LEU A 38 -3.47 -1.41 1.90
N LEU A 39 -2.86 -2.16 2.83
CA LEU A 39 -1.59 -2.85 2.60
C LEU A 39 -1.71 -3.90 1.49
N ARG A 40 -2.76 -4.74 1.51
CA ARG A 40 -3.02 -5.73 0.45
C ARG A 40 -3.22 -5.05 -0.92
N ALA A 41 -3.89 -3.90 -0.96
CA ALA A 41 -4.07 -3.14 -2.19
C ALA A 41 -2.74 -2.62 -2.76
N TYR A 42 -1.86 -2.09 -1.89
CA TYR A 42 -0.51 -1.68 -2.28
C TYR A 42 0.31 -2.87 -2.79
N GLU A 43 0.35 -3.99 -2.07
CA GLU A 43 1.09 -5.20 -2.48
C GLU A 43 0.60 -5.74 -3.83
N ALA A 44 -0.71 -5.70 -4.08
CA ALA A 44 -1.29 -6.09 -5.37
C ALA A 44 -0.88 -5.13 -6.50
N ALA A 45 -0.83 -3.81 -6.24
CA ALA A 45 -0.37 -2.82 -7.20
C ALA A 45 1.13 -2.98 -7.51
N THR A 46 1.97 -3.15 -6.48
CA THR A 46 3.41 -3.40 -6.65
C THR A 46 3.68 -4.69 -7.44
N ARG A 47 2.88 -5.75 -7.23
CA ARG A 47 3.03 -7.01 -7.99
C ARG A 47 2.72 -6.84 -9.47
N GLN A 48 1.76 -5.99 -9.82
CA GLN A 48 1.42 -5.70 -11.22
C GLN A 48 2.54 -4.92 -11.91
N ALA A 49 3.02 -3.84 -11.27
CA ALA A 49 4.16 -3.06 -11.75
C ALA A 49 5.39 -3.95 -12.03
N ARG A 50 5.71 -4.88 -11.12
CA ARG A 50 6.83 -5.82 -11.30
C ARG A 50 6.65 -6.82 -12.45
N LYS A 51 5.41 -7.19 -12.78
CA LYS A 51 5.15 -8.08 -13.93
C LYS A 51 5.33 -7.36 -15.26
N GLU A 52 5.11 -6.05 -15.30
CA GLU A 52 5.37 -5.23 -16.48
C GLU A 52 6.87 -4.93 -16.66
N GLU A 53 7.67 -4.97 -15.58
CA GLU A 53 9.13 -4.80 -15.64
C GLU A 53 9.92 -6.07 -16.06
N ASP A 54 9.39 -7.28 -15.84
CA ASP A 54 10.06 -8.58 -16.12
C ASP A 54 9.73 -9.16 -17.52
N GLY A 55 8.85 -8.51 -18.28
CA GLY A 55 8.35 -8.96 -19.58
C GLY A 55 8.84 -8.15 -20.79
N GLY A 56 10.02 -7.52 -20.71
CA GLY A 56 10.64 -6.73 -21.78
C GLY A 56 11.87 -7.40 -22.38
#